data_AF-A0A258ETY0-F1
#
_entry.id   AF-A0A258ETY0-F1
#
_cell.length_a   1.000
_cell.length_b   1.000
_cell.length_c   1.000
_cell.angle_alpha   90.00
_cell.angle_beta   90.00
_cell.angle_gamma   90.00
#
_symmetry.space_group_name_H-M   'P 1'
#
loop_
_entity.id
_entity.type
_entity.pdbx_description
1 polymer ?
#
loop_
_entity_poly.entity_id
_entity_poly.type
_entity_poly.pdbx_seq_one_letter_code
_entity_poly.pdbx_strand_id
1 'polypeptide(L)'
;ISEFFGEKAPSPTHYEDKVWIGDLVLGNNQIIPRPHQYNGHPLLLQSYFNEKLFFAGTETSTEFAGYMEGAVRSAERVAQQILKIKG
;
A
#
# COMPACT_ATOMS: atom_id res chain seq x y z
N ILE A 1 23.86 -14.63 -10.82
CA ILE A 1 22.98 -15.82 -10.79
C ILE A 1 23.68 -17.09 -11.28
N SER A 2 24.57 -17.01 -12.28
CA SER A 2 25.32 -18.18 -12.74
C SER A 2 26.21 -18.82 -11.67
N GLU A 3 26.77 -18.02 -10.76
CA GLU A 3 27.53 -18.49 -9.59
C GLU A 3 26.71 -19.41 -8.67
N PHE A 4 25.40 -19.15 -8.52
CA PHE A 4 24.52 -19.91 -7.64
C PHE A 4 23.68 -20.97 -8.37
N PHE A 5 23.43 -20.79 -9.67
CA PHE A 5 22.44 -21.57 -10.44
C PHE A 5 22.96 -22.11 -11.78
N GLY A 6 24.27 -21.94 -12.07
CA GLY A 6 24.94 -22.47 -13.26
C GLY A 6 24.81 -21.61 -14.53
N GLU A 7 25.56 -21.98 -15.56
CA GLU A 7 25.73 -21.21 -16.81
C GLU A 7 24.44 -20.98 -17.62
N LYS A 8 23.39 -21.78 -17.40
CA LYS A 8 22.09 -21.60 -18.08
C LYS A 8 21.17 -20.59 -17.40
N ALA A 9 21.44 -20.23 -16.14
CA ALA A 9 20.63 -19.29 -15.37
C ALA A 9 20.41 -17.90 -16.04
N PRO A 10 21.39 -17.28 -16.72
CA PRO A 10 21.21 -15.96 -17.35
C PRO A 10 20.38 -15.98 -18.64
N SER A 11 19.84 -17.10 -19.08
CA SER A 11 19.04 -17.21 -20.32
C SER A 11 17.61 -17.68 -20.04
N PRO A 12 16.76 -16.85 -19.41
CA PRO A 12 15.37 -17.20 -19.17
C PRO A 12 14.59 -17.27 -20.49
N THR A 13 13.58 -18.13 -20.56
CA THR A 13 12.65 -18.19 -21.71
C THR A 13 11.67 -17.02 -21.73
N HIS A 14 11.46 -16.38 -20.59
CA HIS A 14 10.55 -15.25 -20.40
C HIS A 14 10.98 -14.42 -19.18
N TYR A 15 10.85 -13.10 -19.27
CA TYR A 15 11.16 -12.18 -18.17
C TYR A 15 10.17 -11.01 -18.19
N GLU A 16 9.58 -10.73 -17.04
CA GLU A 16 8.74 -9.57 -16.80
C GLU A 16 9.24 -8.82 -15.58
N ASP A 17 9.30 -7.50 -15.70
CA ASP A 17 9.60 -6.60 -14.59
C ASP A 17 8.53 -5.53 -14.46
N LYS A 18 8.19 -5.20 -13.22
CA LYS A 18 7.21 -4.17 -12.91
C LYS A 18 7.93 -2.92 -12.44
N VAL A 19 7.91 -1.89 -13.27
CA VAL A 19 8.30 -0.54 -12.86
C VAL A 19 7.16 0.07 -12.03
N TRP A 20 7.27 -0.02 -10.71
CA TRP A 20 6.26 0.48 -9.78
C TRP A 20 6.12 2.00 -9.76
N ILE A 21 7.16 2.73 -10.17
CA ILE A 21 7.21 4.20 -10.13
C ILE A 21 6.58 4.84 -11.39
N GLY A 22 6.54 4.12 -12.52
CA GLY A 22 5.89 4.43 -13.81
C GLY A 22 5.47 5.88 -14.12
N ASP A 23 4.25 6.05 -14.66
CA ASP A 23 3.69 7.31 -15.16
C ASP A 23 3.14 8.25 -14.06
N LEU A 24 3.41 7.95 -12.79
CA LEU A 24 3.00 8.85 -11.72
C LEU A 24 3.83 10.13 -11.83
N VAL A 25 3.15 11.28 -11.91
CA VAL A 25 3.76 12.62 -11.83
C VAL A 25 4.20 12.84 -10.38
N LEU A 26 5.21 12.09 -9.96
CA LEU A 26 5.86 12.26 -8.68
C LEU A 26 6.91 13.34 -8.89
N GLY A 27 6.74 14.47 -8.18
CA GLY A 27 7.67 15.58 -8.24
C GLY A 27 9.12 15.11 -8.04
N ASN A 28 10.04 15.74 -8.77
CA ASN A 28 11.48 15.45 -8.72
C ASN A 28 11.95 15.38 -7.25
N ASN A 29 12.37 14.18 -6.80
CA ASN A 29 12.72 13.77 -5.43
C ASN A 29 11.62 13.07 -4.61
N GLN A 30 11.25 11.86 -5.01
CA GLN A 30 10.63 10.94 -4.06
C GLN A 30 11.63 10.54 -2.99
N ILE A 31 11.38 11.00 -1.76
CA ILE A 31 11.94 10.37 -0.58
C ILE A 31 11.13 9.09 -0.38
N ILE A 32 11.70 7.94 -0.71
CA ILE A 32 11.10 6.64 -0.40
C ILE A 32 11.53 6.32 1.05
N PRO A 33 10.64 6.49 2.06
CA PRO A 33 10.97 6.08 3.43
C PRO A 33 11.21 4.57 3.47
N ARG A 34 11.78 4.06 4.57
CA ARG A 34 11.90 2.60 4.69
C ARG A 34 10.50 1.97 4.57
N PRO A 35 10.39 0.77 3.99
CA PRO A 35 9.12 0.09 3.87
C PRO A 35 8.34 0.11 5.19
N HIS A 36 7.05 0.44 5.09
CA HIS A 36 6.09 0.46 6.20
C HIS A 36 6.32 1.52 7.29
N GLN A 37 7.27 2.45 7.13
CA GLN A 37 7.39 3.57 8.06
C GLN A 37 6.21 4.54 7.95
N TYR A 38 5.79 5.07 9.11
CA TYR A 38 4.76 6.09 9.26
C TYR A 38 3.33 5.68 8.85
N ASN A 39 3.11 4.40 8.57
CA ASN A 39 1.78 3.87 8.33
C ASN A 39 0.96 3.78 9.63
N GLY A 40 -0.36 3.75 9.50
CA GLY A 40 -1.30 3.61 10.61
C GLY A 40 -1.46 4.88 11.45
N HIS A 41 -1.13 6.05 10.90
CA HIS A 41 -1.23 7.31 11.63
C HIS A 41 -2.66 7.51 12.18
N PRO A 42 -2.86 7.79 13.49
CA PRO A 42 -4.19 7.82 14.11
C PRO A 42 -5.18 8.80 13.46
N LEU A 43 -4.69 9.93 12.93
CA LEU A 43 -5.53 10.89 12.21
C LEU A 43 -6.16 10.29 10.94
N LEU A 44 -5.50 9.33 10.28
CA LEU A 44 -6.05 8.67 9.09
C LEU A 44 -7.10 7.60 9.43
N LEU A 45 -7.36 7.36 10.73
CA LEU A 45 -8.41 6.43 11.18
C LEU A 45 -9.76 7.12 11.36
N GLN A 46 -9.78 8.45 11.37
CA GLN A 46 -10.97 9.27 11.59
C GLN A 46 -11.65 9.63 10.27
N SER A 47 -12.96 9.88 10.35
CA SER A 47 -13.72 10.50 9.27
C SER A 47 -13.66 12.02 9.36
N TYR A 48 -13.67 12.68 8.22
CA TYR A 48 -13.63 14.13 8.09
C TYR A 48 -14.80 14.66 7.27
N PHE A 49 -14.90 15.98 7.19
CA PHE A 49 -15.91 16.68 6.40
C PHE A 49 -17.34 16.26 6.77
N ASN A 50 -17.63 16.24 8.07
CA ASN A 50 -18.91 15.76 8.64
C ASN A 50 -19.27 14.37 8.12
N GLU A 51 -18.36 13.42 8.29
CA GLU A 51 -18.53 12.01 7.92
C GLU A 51 -18.78 11.78 6.42
N LYS A 52 -18.25 12.66 5.58
CA LYS A 52 -18.29 12.54 4.11
C LYS A 52 -16.95 12.14 3.50
N LEU A 53 -15.88 12.18 4.28
CA LEU A 53 -14.53 11.79 3.87
C LEU A 53 -13.98 10.73 4.81
N PHE A 54 -13.55 9.60 4.26
CA PHE A 54 -12.92 8.50 4.99
C PHE A 54 -11.63 8.10 4.27
N PHE A 55 -10.64 7.66 5.05
CA PHE A 55 -9.38 7.17 4.51
C PHE A 55 -9.30 5.65 4.66
N ALA A 56 -9.11 4.99 3.51
CA ALA A 56 -8.82 3.57 3.40
C ALA A 56 -7.53 3.38 2.60
N GLY A 57 -6.93 2.20 2.74
CA GLY A 57 -5.64 1.88 2.12
C GLY A 57 -4.68 1.27 3.14
N THR A 58 -3.67 0.55 2.65
CA THR A 58 -2.79 -0.22 3.54
C THR A 58 -2.00 0.69 4.49
N GLU A 59 -1.68 1.91 4.06
CA GLU A 59 -0.98 2.96 4.83
C GLU A 59 -1.82 3.48 5.99
N THR A 60 -3.12 3.24 5.98
CA THR A 60 -4.07 3.68 7.03
C THR A 60 -4.41 2.55 8.00
N SER A 61 -3.83 1.36 7.84
CA SER A 61 -4.03 0.25 8.76
C SER A 61 -3.08 0.38 9.94
N THR A 62 -3.57 0.15 11.17
CA THR A 62 -2.72 0.08 12.37
C THR A 62 -1.94 -1.22 12.48
N GLU A 63 -2.34 -2.23 11.70
CA GLU A 63 -1.77 -3.57 11.67
C GLU A 63 -1.58 -4.03 10.23
N PHE A 64 -0.50 -4.77 9.96
CA PHE A 64 -0.17 -5.25 8.60
C PHE A 64 -0.10 -4.12 7.56
N ALA A 65 0.31 -2.93 7.98
CA ALA A 65 0.35 -1.77 7.13
C ALA A 65 1.45 -1.89 6.07
N GLY A 66 1.14 -1.52 4.82
CA GLY A 66 1.95 -1.79 3.63
C GLY A 66 1.87 -3.24 3.10
N TYR A 67 1.02 -4.09 3.68
CA TYR A 67 0.68 -5.42 3.16
C TYR A 67 -0.76 -5.44 2.62
N MET A 68 -1.10 -6.44 1.81
CA MET A 68 -2.47 -6.62 1.29
C MET A 68 -3.50 -6.78 2.41
N GLU A 69 -3.14 -7.47 3.50
CA GLU A 69 -4.01 -7.62 4.67
C GLU A 69 -4.37 -6.27 5.30
N GLY A 70 -3.40 -5.35 5.42
CA GLY A 70 -3.68 -3.99 5.89
C GLY A 70 -4.66 -3.24 5.00
N ALA A 71 -4.62 -3.46 3.68
CA ALA A 71 -5.59 -2.84 2.77
C ALA A 71 -7.01 -3.36 3.02
N VAL A 72 -7.17 -4.68 3.16
CA VAL A 72 -8.46 -5.33 3.44
C VAL A 72 -9.03 -4.85 4.78
N ARG A 73 -8.24 -4.93 5.85
CA ARG A 73 -8.67 -4.53 7.20
C ARG A 73 -9.03 -3.05 7.29
N SER A 74 -8.27 -2.18 6.60
CA SER A 74 -8.60 -0.76 6.49
C SER A 74 -9.95 -0.53 5.80
N ALA A 75 -10.21 -1.25 4.70
CA ALA A 75 -11.48 -1.16 3.98
C ALA A 75 -12.66 -1.65 4.84
N GLU A 76 -12.51 -2.76 5.56
CA GLU A 76 -13.53 -3.28 6.49
C GLU A 76 -13.86 -2.28 7.60
N ARG A 77 -12.82 -1.67 8.21
CA ARG A 77 -12.98 -0.61 9.21
C ARG A 77 -13.81 0.56 8.68
N VAL A 78 -13.48 1.06 7.49
CA VAL A 78 -14.21 2.18 6.88
C VAL A 78 -15.65 1.78 6.52
N ALA A 79 -15.86 0.57 5.99
CA ALA A 79 -17.19 0.06 5.69
C ALA A 79 -18.08 0.03 6.95
N GLN A 80 -17.53 -0.43 8.09
CA GLN A 80 -18.23 -0.41 9.38
C GLN A 80 -18.54 1.01 9.87
N GLN A 81 -17.62 1.96 9.70
CA GLN A 81 -17.88 3.37 10.04
C GLN A 81 -19.07 3.92 9.24
N ILE A 82 -19.09 3.71 7.92
CA ILE A 82 -20.17 4.17 7.03
C ILE A 82 -21.51 3.52 7.39
N LEU A 83 -21.52 2.22 7.70
CA LEU A 83 -22.74 1.51 8.07
C LEU A 83 -23.34 2.04 9.38
N LYS A 84 -22.51 2.46 10.35
CA LYS A 84 -22.98 3.05 11.62
C LYS A 84 -23.62 4.43 11.45
N ILE A 85 -23.26 5.18 10.42
CA ILE A 85 -23.82 6.51 10.13
C ILE A 85 -25.18 6.40 9.45
N LYS A 86 -25.40 5.32 8.69
CA LYS A 86 -26.65 5.07 7.96
C LYS A 86 -27.75 4.46 8.83
N GLY A 87 -27.44 4.02 10.04
CA GLY A 87 -28.40 3.49 11.02
C GLY A 87 -28.79 4.56 12.04
#